data_AF-A0A1D2VGP0-F1
#
_entry.id   AF-A0A1D2VGP0-F1
#
_cell.length_a   1.000
_cell.length_b   1.000
_cell.length_c   1.000
_cell.angle_alpha   90.00
_cell.angle_beta   90.00
_cell.angle_gamma   90.00
#
_symmetry.space_group_name_H-M   'P 1'
#
loop_
_entity.id
_entity.type
_entity.pdbx_description
1 polymer ?
#
loop_
_entity_poly.entity_id
_entity_poly.type
_entity_poly.pdbx_seq_one_letter_code
_entity_poly.pdbx_strand_id
1 'polypeptide(L)'
;TPTFPTIHSSCNATERRKLEYMFKESLEVVAKGRNHILNEGNNYEVFKRWFGEDGDMFVVLGIFDYVLQGNKDGILFRCDDADGSCAKNPTWGGHHRTDPKYENETVICENFYRSRKTLLDICGSNTISEDGPANYASVDLVHRYFHVPSMSRGIVIEEDYDDLEEFAQNNGTYASRNVDNLLHYLADSYGHDIQEGGC
;
A
#
# COMPACT_ATOMS: atom_id res chain seq x y z
N THR A 1 -3.58 6.06 19.62
CA THR A 1 -4.16 6.61 18.38
C THR A 1 -3.13 6.47 17.28
N PRO A 2 -3.50 6.00 16.08
CA PRO A 2 -2.56 5.97 14.96
C PRO A 2 -1.98 7.35 14.69
N THR A 3 -0.69 7.40 14.38
CA THR A 3 -0.01 8.61 13.91
C THR A 3 -0.10 8.65 12.38
N PHE A 4 -0.19 9.85 11.82
CA PHE A 4 -0.21 10.10 10.38
C PHE A 4 1.02 10.89 9.95
N PRO A 5 1.49 10.75 8.70
CA PRO A 5 2.57 11.58 8.17
C PRO A 5 2.22 13.06 8.20
N THR A 6 3.25 13.90 8.26
CA THR A 6 3.08 15.33 8.07
C THR A 6 2.77 15.61 6.60
N ILE A 7 1.77 16.44 6.32
CA ILE A 7 1.50 16.96 4.98
C ILE A 7 2.17 18.31 4.85
N HIS A 8 3.11 18.45 3.92
CA HIS A 8 3.87 19.66 3.64
C HIS A 8 2.95 20.82 3.22
N SER A 9 3.41 22.05 3.40
CA SER A 9 2.64 23.25 3.05
C SER A 9 2.50 23.48 1.53
N SER A 10 3.21 22.70 0.71
CA SER A 10 3.02 22.73 -0.75
C SER A 10 1.68 22.13 -1.18
N CYS A 11 1.04 21.32 -0.34
CA CYS A 11 -0.28 20.79 -0.61
C CYS A 11 -1.37 21.84 -0.31
N ASN A 12 -2.20 22.13 -1.31
CA ASN A 12 -3.34 23.02 -1.15
C ASN A 12 -4.43 22.41 -0.25
N ALA A 13 -5.45 23.21 0.09
CA ALA A 13 -6.50 22.80 1.01
C ALA A 13 -7.34 21.59 0.54
N THR A 14 -7.42 21.34 -0.77
CA THR A 14 -8.12 20.18 -1.34
C THR A 14 -7.23 18.94 -1.27
N GLU A 15 -5.97 19.05 -1.71
CA GLU A 15 -4.98 17.97 -1.67
C GLU A 15 -4.76 17.45 -0.24
N ARG A 16 -4.63 18.38 0.71
CA ARG A 16 -4.52 18.04 2.14
C ARG A 16 -5.72 17.22 2.63
N ARG A 17 -6.94 17.67 2.35
CA ARG A 17 -8.15 16.95 2.77
C ARG A 17 -8.24 15.56 2.14
N LYS A 18 -7.87 15.44 0.85
CA LYS A 18 -7.83 14.15 0.16
C LYS A 18 -6.81 13.21 0.80
N LEU A 19 -5.59 13.67 1.05
CA LEU A 19 -4.55 12.86 1.72
C LEU A 19 -4.98 12.45 3.12
N GLU A 20 -5.51 13.37 3.94
CA GLU A 20 -6.01 13.04 5.28
C GLU A 20 -7.13 12.00 5.27
N TYR A 21 -8.01 12.04 4.26
CA TYR A 21 -9.04 11.05 4.05
C TYR A 21 -8.44 9.70 3.63
N MET A 22 -7.59 9.68 2.60
CA MET A 22 -7.00 8.46 2.06
C MET A 22 -6.04 7.80 3.04
N PHE A 23 -5.36 8.55 3.92
CA PHE A 23 -4.59 7.97 5.01
C PHE A 23 -5.46 7.17 5.98
N LYS A 24 -6.70 7.61 6.24
CA LYS A 24 -7.64 6.84 7.07
C LYS A 24 -8.09 5.59 6.35
N GLU A 25 -8.42 5.68 5.06
CA GLU A 25 -8.72 4.50 4.24
C GLU A 25 -7.55 3.50 4.17
N SER A 26 -6.31 4.00 4.15
CA SER A 26 -5.10 3.17 4.20
C SER A 26 -5.03 2.34 5.49
N LEU A 27 -5.43 2.93 6.62
CA LEU A 27 -5.51 2.18 7.88
C LEU A 27 -6.70 1.22 7.89
N GLU A 28 -7.80 1.57 7.25
CA GLU A 28 -8.97 0.69 7.12
C GLU A 28 -8.62 -0.58 6.35
N VAL A 29 -8.06 -0.46 5.14
CA VAL A 29 -7.72 -1.62 4.30
C VAL A 29 -6.69 -2.53 4.99
N VAL A 30 -5.68 -1.95 5.65
CA VAL A 30 -4.69 -2.72 6.42
C VAL A 30 -5.32 -3.41 7.63
N ALA A 31 -6.24 -2.75 8.33
CA ALA A 31 -6.94 -3.35 9.47
C ALA A 31 -7.83 -4.52 9.03
N LYS A 32 -8.50 -4.41 7.88
CA LYS A 32 -9.31 -5.50 7.31
C LYS A 32 -8.45 -6.70 6.95
N GLY A 33 -7.39 -6.51 6.16
CA GLY A 33 -6.45 -7.58 5.82
C GLY A 33 -5.87 -8.26 7.07
N ARG A 34 -5.37 -7.47 8.05
CA ARG A 34 -4.89 -8.02 9.33
C ARG A 34 -5.95 -8.87 10.05
N ASN A 35 -7.21 -8.43 10.07
CA ASN A 35 -8.27 -9.13 10.77
C ASN A 35 -8.60 -10.48 10.13
N HIS A 36 -8.51 -10.62 8.80
CA HIS A 36 -8.64 -11.93 8.16
C HIS A 36 -7.57 -12.91 8.66
N ILE A 37 -6.30 -12.49 8.70
CA ILE A 37 -5.22 -13.32 9.24
C ILE A 37 -5.47 -13.68 10.72
N LEU A 38 -5.97 -12.75 11.53
CA LEU A 38 -6.27 -13.03 12.95
C LEU A 38 -7.42 -14.03 13.14
N ASN A 39 -8.41 -14.02 12.25
CA ASN A 39 -9.60 -14.86 12.35
C ASN A 39 -9.38 -16.25 11.75
N GLU A 40 -8.69 -16.31 10.61
CA GLU A 40 -8.61 -17.51 9.76
C GLU A 40 -7.17 -18.07 9.68
N GLY A 41 -6.18 -17.30 10.12
CA GLY A 41 -4.77 -17.66 10.05
C GLY A 41 -4.28 -17.75 8.61
N ASN A 42 -3.28 -18.59 8.40
CA ASN A 42 -2.79 -18.94 7.06
C ASN A 42 -3.71 -19.91 6.29
N ASN A 43 -4.86 -20.31 6.87
CA ASN A 43 -5.85 -21.11 6.14
C ASN A 43 -6.76 -20.26 5.25
N TYR A 44 -6.74 -18.94 5.43
CA TYR A 44 -7.48 -18.02 4.58
C TYR A 44 -7.02 -18.15 3.12
N GLU A 45 -7.97 -18.32 2.20
CA GLU A 45 -7.65 -18.61 0.80
C GLU A 45 -6.84 -17.48 0.13
N VAL A 46 -7.16 -16.22 0.44
CA VAL A 46 -6.45 -15.05 -0.07
C VAL A 46 -5.04 -14.96 0.54
N PHE A 47 -4.86 -15.40 1.80
CA PHE A 47 -3.52 -15.48 2.38
C PHE A 47 -2.65 -16.48 1.61
N LYS A 48 -3.18 -17.68 1.34
CA LYS A 48 -2.47 -18.72 0.59
C LYS A 48 -2.20 -18.31 -0.86
N ARG A 49 -3.12 -17.59 -1.49
CA ARG A 49 -2.95 -17.05 -2.85
C ARG A 49 -1.72 -16.15 -2.93
N TRP A 50 -1.62 -15.18 -2.02
CA TRP A 50 -0.58 -14.16 -2.08
C TRP A 50 0.70 -14.47 -1.31
N PHE A 51 0.71 -15.46 -0.43
CA PHE A 51 1.89 -15.82 0.38
C PHE A 51 2.28 -17.30 0.33
N GLY A 52 1.51 -18.14 -0.36
CA GLY A 52 1.77 -19.58 -0.46
C GLY A 52 1.45 -20.35 0.83
N GLU A 53 1.55 -21.68 0.76
CA GLU A 53 1.35 -22.56 1.93
C GLU A 53 2.42 -22.36 3.02
N ASP A 54 3.66 -22.03 2.62
CA ASP A 54 4.79 -21.74 3.50
C ASP A 54 4.90 -20.25 3.89
N GLY A 55 3.86 -19.46 3.62
CA GLY A 55 3.79 -18.06 4.01
C GLY A 55 3.83 -17.85 5.53
N ASP A 56 4.61 -16.87 5.98
CA ASP A 56 4.77 -16.56 7.41
C ASP A 56 3.73 -15.52 7.85
N MET A 57 2.60 -15.99 8.36
CA MET A 57 1.51 -15.11 8.80
C MET A 57 1.93 -14.14 9.93
N PHE A 58 2.92 -14.50 10.75
CA PHE A 58 3.38 -13.62 11.83
C PHE A 58 4.21 -12.45 11.29
N VAL A 59 4.94 -12.66 10.20
CA VAL A 59 5.63 -11.58 9.48
C VAL A 59 4.62 -10.62 8.88
N VAL A 60 3.62 -11.13 8.16
CA VAL A 60 2.58 -10.29 7.53
C VAL A 60 1.78 -9.52 8.60
N LEU A 61 1.38 -10.18 9.69
CA LEU A 61 0.72 -9.52 10.83
C LEU A 61 1.59 -8.42 11.43
N GLY A 62 2.88 -8.69 11.66
CA GLY A 62 3.82 -7.72 12.20
C GLY A 62 3.98 -6.49 11.30
N ILE A 63 4.02 -6.69 9.98
CA ILE A 63 4.07 -5.62 8.98
C ILE A 63 2.80 -4.76 9.08
N PHE A 64 1.62 -5.38 9.04
CA PHE A 64 0.35 -4.66 9.11
C PHE A 64 0.15 -3.94 10.44
N ASP A 65 0.50 -4.56 11.56
CA ASP A 65 0.47 -3.89 12.86
C ASP A 65 1.43 -2.70 12.90
N TYR A 66 2.61 -2.82 12.28
CA TYR A 66 3.54 -1.71 12.21
C TYR A 66 3.03 -0.57 11.30
N VAL A 67 2.36 -0.88 10.19
CA VAL A 67 1.68 0.15 9.38
C VAL A 67 0.57 0.83 10.17
N LEU A 68 -0.24 0.07 10.92
CA LEU A 68 -1.36 0.60 11.69
C LEU A 68 -0.93 1.44 12.90
N GLN A 69 0.10 1.00 13.61
CA GLN A 69 0.44 1.50 14.95
C GLN A 69 1.81 2.18 15.03
N GLY A 70 2.68 1.93 14.05
CA GLY A 70 4.02 2.50 13.99
C GLY A 70 4.02 4.02 13.97
N ASN A 71 5.06 4.61 14.56
CA ASN A 71 5.25 6.05 14.60
C ASN A 71 5.60 6.57 13.19
N LYS A 72 4.78 7.49 12.69
CA LYS A 72 4.97 8.17 11.39
C LYS A 72 5.50 9.60 11.54
N ASP A 73 5.91 9.99 12.75
CA ASP A 73 6.60 11.26 13.00
C ASP A 73 7.87 11.35 12.13
N GLY A 74 8.08 12.52 11.52
CA GLY A 74 9.21 12.75 10.62
C GLY A 74 9.01 12.26 9.19
N ILE A 75 7.93 11.51 8.89
CA ILE A 75 7.54 11.20 7.52
C ILE A 75 6.76 12.39 6.94
N LEU A 76 7.14 12.82 5.73
CA LEU A 76 6.59 14.00 5.07
C LEU A 76 6.02 13.65 3.69
N PHE A 77 4.76 14.02 3.45
CA PHE A 77 4.14 13.95 2.12
C PHE A 77 4.00 15.37 1.56
N ARG A 78 4.43 15.57 0.31
CA ARG A 78 4.45 16.89 -0.34
C ARG A 78 3.83 16.85 -1.74
N CYS A 79 3.26 17.96 -2.18
CA CYS A 79 2.50 18.04 -3.44
C CYS A 79 3.19 18.89 -4.52
N ASP A 80 4.35 19.45 -4.21
CA ASP A 80 5.22 20.12 -5.18
C ASP A 80 6.21 19.14 -5.80
N ASP A 81 6.53 19.34 -7.07
CA ASP A 81 7.49 18.52 -7.83
C ASP A 81 8.93 18.88 -7.49
N ALA A 82 9.33 18.56 -6.25
CA ALA A 82 10.61 18.91 -5.64
C ALA A 82 11.83 18.54 -6.47
N ASP A 83 11.73 17.43 -7.20
CA ASP A 83 12.82 16.81 -7.96
C ASP A 83 12.63 16.97 -9.49
N GLY A 84 11.50 17.55 -9.93
CA GLY A 84 11.13 17.65 -11.34
C GLY A 84 10.71 16.31 -11.97
N SER A 85 10.49 15.27 -11.17
CA SER A 85 10.19 13.92 -11.63
C SER A 85 8.72 13.75 -12.03
N CYS A 86 7.78 14.46 -11.38
CA CYS A 86 6.37 14.43 -11.78
C CYS A 86 6.19 15.05 -13.17
N ALA A 87 6.87 16.16 -13.46
CA ALA A 87 6.82 16.81 -14.76
C ALA A 87 7.44 15.94 -15.87
N LYS A 88 8.50 15.18 -15.56
CA LYS A 88 9.12 14.23 -16.50
C LYS A 88 8.28 12.98 -16.73
N ASN A 89 7.51 12.56 -15.72
CA ASN A 89 6.71 11.33 -15.74
C ASN A 89 5.24 11.65 -15.41
N PRO A 90 4.48 12.24 -16.35
CA PRO A 90 3.15 12.77 -16.08
C PRO A 90 2.11 11.70 -15.67
N THR A 91 2.42 10.42 -15.87
CA THR A 91 1.57 9.29 -15.47
C THR A 91 1.82 8.83 -14.04
N TRP A 92 2.89 9.28 -13.38
CA TRP A 92 3.17 8.86 -12.00
C TRP A 92 2.18 9.46 -11.02
N GLY A 93 1.67 8.63 -10.10
CA GLY A 93 0.96 9.14 -8.93
C GLY A 93 1.91 9.88 -7.96
N GLY A 94 3.19 9.57 -7.99
CA GLY A 94 4.19 10.16 -7.10
C GLY A 94 5.38 9.25 -6.93
N HIS A 95 6.35 9.68 -6.15
CA HIS A 95 7.60 8.95 -5.96
C HIS A 95 8.19 9.21 -4.57
N HIS A 96 8.95 8.23 -4.09
CA HIS A 96 9.82 8.39 -2.93
C HIS A 96 11.10 9.15 -3.32
N ARG A 97 11.58 10.03 -2.44
CA ARG A 97 12.82 10.78 -2.68
C ARG A 97 14.01 9.96 -2.20
N THR A 98 14.82 9.47 -3.14
CA THR A 98 15.92 8.51 -2.85
C THR A 98 17.20 9.15 -2.32
N ASP A 99 17.33 10.48 -2.37
CA ASP A 99 18.45 11.18 -1.74
C ASP A 99 18.37 10.98 -0.21
N PRO A 100 19.44 10.49 0.46
CA PRO A 100 19.44 10.24 1.90
C PRO A 100 19.02 11.44 2.76
N LYS A 101 19.21 12.68 2.27
CA LYS A 101 18.76 13.88 2.97
C LYS A 101 17.22 13.98 3.05
N TYR A 102 16.51 13.36 2.11
CA TYR A 102 15.07 13.47 1.92
C TYR A 102 14.38 12.11 1.92
N GLU A 103 15.04 11.05 2.39
CA GLU A 103 14.52 9.67 2.36
C GLU A 103 13.25 9.43 3.19
N ASN A 104 12.83 10.38 4.02
CA ASN A 104 11.55 10.34 4.72
C ASN A 104 10.45 11.14 4.01
N GLU A 105 10.73 11.65 2.81
CA GLU A 105 9.81 12.43 2.01
C GLU A 105 9.24 11.64 0.83
N THR A 106 7.94 11.77 0.62
CA THR A 106 7.23 11.24 -0.55
C THR A 106 6.56 12.40 -1.29
N VAL A 107 6.82 12.48 -2.59
CA VAL A 107 6.14 13.41 -3.49
C VAL A 107 4.85 12.77 -4.00
N ILE A 108 3.75 13.50 -3.93
CA ILE A 108 2.45 13.15 -4.52
C ILE A 108 2.27 14.04 -5.75
N CYS A 109 2.27 13.43 -6.94
CA CYS A 109 2.08 14.13 -8.19
C CYS A 109 0.59 14.42 -8.43
N GLU A 110 0.29 15.41 -9.29
CA GLU A 110 -1.09 15.76 -9.64
C GLU A 110 -1.91 14.57 -10.16
N ASN A 111 -1.28 13.66 -10.92
CA ASN A 111 -1.97 12.50 -11.47
C ASN A 111 -2.55 11.57 -10.39
N PHE A 112 -1.99 11.52 -9.18
CA PHE A 112 -2.57 10.74 -8.08
C PHE A 112 -3.99 11.18 -7.77
N TYR A 113 -4.22 12.49 -7.66
CA TYR A 113 -5.53 13.05 -7.32
C TYR A 113 -6.58 12.93 -8.43
N ARG A 114 -6.14 12.63 -9.66
CA ARG A 114 -6.97 12.50 -10.85
C ARG A 114 -7.27 11.05 -11.21
N SER A 115 -6.29 10.15 -11.01
CA SER A 115 -6.35 8.77 -11.49
C SER A 115 -6.62 7.74 -10.40
N ARG A 116 -6.22 8.00 -9.14
CA ARG A 116 -6.41 7.01 -8.08
C ARG A 116 -7.87 6.92 -7.67
N LYS A 117 -8.35 5.70 -7.62
CA LYS A 117 -9.66 5.32 -7.12
C LYS A 117 -9.67 5.36 -5.59
N THR A 118 -10.83 5.57 -5.00
CA THR A 118 -11.02 5.50 -3.54
C THR A 118 -11.13 4.05 -3.10
N LEU A 119 -11.05 3.79 -1.78
CA LEU A 119 -11.24 2.43 -1.26
C LEU A 119 -12.64 1.88 -1.59
N LEU A 120 -13.65 2.75 -1.65
CA LEU A 120 -15.04 2.39 -1.99
C LEU A 120 -15.23 1.96 -3.44
N ASP A 121 -14.25 2.20 -4.31
CA ASP A 121 -14.30 1.81 -5.71
C ASP A 121 -13.76 0.38 -5.95
N ILE A 122 -13.18 -0.28 -4.93
CA ILE A 122 -12.77 -1.69 -5.01
C ILE A 122 -14.01 -2.54 -5.33
N CYS A 123 -13.88 -3.40 -6.35
CA CYS A 123 -14.97 -4.21 -6.92
C CYS A 123 -16.16 -3.42 -7.49
N GLY A 124 -16.04 -2.11 -7.70
CA GLY A 124 -17.14 -1.28 -8.20
C GLY A 124 -17.39 -1.37 -9.71
N SER A 125 -16.34 -1.57 -10.51
CA SER A 125 -16.46 -1.61 -11.98
C SER A 125 -15.48 -2.55 -12.69
N ASN A 126 -14.28 -2.71 -12.12
CA ASN A 126 -13.23 -3.60 -12.64
C ASN A 126 -12.78 -4.54 -11.53
N THR A 127 -12.11 -5.63 -11.91
CA THR A 127 -11.42 -6.53 -10.98
C THR A 127 -10.13 -5.91 -10.44
N ILE A 128 -9.61 -6.45 -9.33
CA ILE A 128 -8.32 -6.03 -8.79
C ILE A 128 -7.19 -6.34 -9.77
N SER A 129 -7.32 -7.45 -10.52
CA SER A 129 -6.36 -7.83 -11.58
C SER A 129 -6.39 -6.89 -12.79
N GLU A 130 -7.53 -6.29 -13.12
CA GLU A 130 -7.66 -5.34 -14.23
C GLU A 130 -7.11 -3.95 -13.85
N ASP A 131 -7.39 -3.50 -12.62
CA ASP A 131 -6.95 -2.19 -12.15
C ASP A 131 -5.54 -2.20 -11.57
N GLY A 132 -5.11 -3.27 -10.91
CA GLY A 132 -3.90 -3.31 -10.09
C GLY A 132 -4.09 -2.60 -8.74
N PRO A 133 -3.57 -3.16 -7.63
CA PRO A 133 -3.86 -2.69 -6.28
C PRO A 133 -3.39 -1.24 -6.03
N ALA A 134 -2.25 -0.83 -6.59
CA ALA A 134 -1.72 0.53 -6.43
C ALA A 134 -2.54 1.61 -7.18
N ASN A 135 -3.58 1.25 -7.95
CA ASN A 135 -4.51 2.25 -8.51
C ASN A 135 -5.61 2.66 -7.52
N TYR A 136 -5.75 1.97 -6.39
CA TYR A 136 -6.56 2.44 -5.25
C TYR A 136 -5.68 3.28 -4.31
N ALA A 137 -6.07 4.52 -4.04
CA ALA A 137 -5.27 5.48 -3.29
C ALA A 137 -4.87 4.98 -1.90
N SER A 138 -5.76 4.27 -1.21
CA SER A 138 -5.50 3.68 0.10
C SER A 138 -4.39 2.64 0.07
N VAL A 139 -4.30 1.84 -0.98
CA VAL A 139 -3.27 0.80 -1.16
C VAL A 139 -1.96 1.42 -1.68
N ASP A 140 -2.02 2.37 -2.61
CA ASP A 140 -0.86 3.17 -3.09
C ASP A 140 -0.17 3.93 -1.95
N LEU A 141 -0.91 4.42 -0.95
CA LEU A 141 -0.32 5.08 0.21
C LEU A 141 0.38 4.09 1.15
N VAL A 142 -0.10 2.85 1.27
CA VAL A 142 0.61 1.79 1.99
C VAL A 142 1.89 1.41 1.27
N HIS A 143 1.85 1.28 -0.06
CA HIS A 143 3.02 1.08 -0.91
C HIS A 143 4.09 2.15 -0.66
N ARG A 144 3.69 3.41 -0.63
CA ARG A 144 4.60 4.53 -0.34
C ARG A 144 5.21 4.48 1.05
N TYR A 145 4.51 3.93 2.05
CA TYR A 145 5.14 3.68 3.34
C TYR A 145 6.26 2.67 3.21
N PHE A 146 6.12 1.63 2.40
CA PHE A 146 7.18 0.64 2.22
C PHE A 146 8.43 1.19 1.51
N HIS A 147 8.33 2.31 0.79
CA HIS A 147 9.50 3.02 0.28
C HIS A 147 10.24 3.86 1.34
N VAL A 148 9.58 4.23 2.44
CA VAL A 148 10.19 5.04 3.52
C VAL A 148 11.02 4.15 4.45
N PRO A 149 12.33 4.42 4.66
CA PRO A 149 13.22 3.53 5.44
C PRO A 149 12.75 3.25 6.87
N SER A 150 12.19 4.25 7.54
CA SER A 150 11.66 4.11 8.90
C SER A 150 10.42 3.20 8.99
N MET A 151 9.75 2.99 7.85
CA MET A 151 8.57 2.13 7.73
C MET A 151 8.91 0.76 7.14
N SER A 152 9.88 0.67 6.23
CA SER A 152 10.20 -0.55 5.48
C SER A 152 10.93 -1.60 6.32
N ARG A 153 11.94 -1.23 7.12
CA ARG A 153 12.65 -2.09 8.10
C ARG A 153 12.94 -3.54 7.67
N GLY A 154 13.29 -3.78 6.40
CA GLY A 154 13.58 -5.12 5.88
C GLY A 154 12.43 -5.77 5.09
N ILE A 155 11.37 -5.04 4.80
CA ILE A 155 10.42 -5.34 3.71
C ILE A 155 11.18 -5.24 2.39
N VAL A 156 11.03 -6.27 1.56
CA VAL A 156 11.68 -6.36 0.25
C VAL A 156 10.79 -5.65 -0.76
N ILE A 157 11.30 -4.53 -1.27
CA ILE A 157 10.69 -3.81 -2.38
C ILE A 157 11.20 -4.46 -3.67
N GLU A 158 10.61 -5.59 -4.02
CA GLU A 158 10.75 -6.18 -5.35
C GLU A 158 9.44 -5.98 -6.09
N GLU A 159 9.50 -5.08 -7.06
CA GLU A 159 8.46 -4.78 -8.04
C GLU A 159 8.88 -5.53 -9.33
N ASP A 160 7.91 -6.04 -10.11
CA ASP A 160 8.11 -6.75 -11.40
C ASP A 160 8.27 -8.29 -11.38
N TYR A 161 7.45 -9.01 -10.61
CA TYR A 161 7.20 -10.44 -10.90
C TYR A 161 6.02 -10.58 -11.87
N ASP A 162 6.25 -11.26 -13.00
CA ASP A 162 5.22 -11.51 -14.03
C ASP A 162 4.03 -12.34 -13.48
N ASP A 163 4.29 -13.20 -12.50
CA ASP A 163 3.27 -14.01 -11.80
C ASP A 163 3.58 -14.07 -10.29
N LEU A 164 2.91 -13.20 -9.52
CA LEU A 164 3.05 -13.10 -8.07
C LEU A 164 2.47 -14.31 -7.32
N GLU A 165 1.47 -15.00 -7.89
CA GLU A 165 0.89 -16.19 -7.30
C GLU A 165 1.87 -17.36 -7.43
N GLU A 166 2.44 -17.57 -8.63
CA GLU A 166 3.49 -18.57 -8.84
C GLU A 166 4.71 -18.28 -7.94
N PHE A 167 5.12 -17.02 -7.84
CA PHE A 167 6.20 -16.63 -6.92
C PHE A 167 5.86 -17.01 -5.48
N ALA A 168 4.65 -16.72 -5.00
CA ALA A 168 4.21 -17.04 -3.65
C ALA A 168 4.18 -18.55 -3.39
N GLN A 169 3.68 -19.36 -4.33
CA GLN A 169 3.64 -20.82 -4.17
C GLN A 169 5.04 -21.45 -4.06
N ASN A 170 6.04 -20.86 -4.71
CA ASN A 170 7.41 -21.39 -4.71
C ASN A 170 8.32 -20.73 -3.66
N ASN A 171 7.99 -19.51 -3.20
CA ASN A 171 8.84 -18.67 -2.36
C ASN A 171 8.07 -17.98 -1.22
N GLY A 172 7.15 -18.69 -0.55
CA GLY A 172 6.23 -18.09 0.43
C GLY A 172 6.88 -17.27 1.56
N THR A 173 8.08 -17.68 2.01
CA THR A 173 8.87 -16.91 2.99
C THR A 173 9.30 -15.53 2.47
N TYR A 174 9.62 -15.41 1.17
CA TYR A 174 9.96 -14.15 0.52
C TYR A 174 8.71 -13.35 0.16
N ALA A 175 7.66 -14.02 -0.34
CA ALA A 175 6.37 -13.40 -0.65
C ALA A 175 5.78 -12.68 0.58
N SER A 176 5.95 -13.24 1.78
CA SER A 176 5.51 -12.63 3.05
C SER A 176 6.16 -11.28 3.38
N ARG A 177 7.22 -10.89 2.65
CA ARG A 177 7.94 -9.61 2.77
C ARG A 177 7.95 -8.82 1.47
N ASN A 178 7.37 -9.35 0.39
CA ASN A 178 7.32 -8.70 -0.90
C ASN A 178 6.19 -7.66 -0.91
N VAL A 179 6.51 -6.45 -1.36
CA VAL A 179 5.56 -5.34 -1.41
C VAL A 179 4.34 -5.66 -2.27
N ASP A 180 4.52 -6.15 -3.49
CA ASP A 180 3.41 -6.41 -4.39
C ASP A 180 2.48 -7.51 -3.87
N ASN A 181 3.01 -8.58 -3.28
CA ASN A 181 2.20 -9.60 -2.58
C ASN A 181 1.37 -8.98 -1.44
N LEU A 182 1.97 -8.09 -0.64
CA LEU A 182 1.26 -7.38 0.43
C LEU A 182 0.14 -6.48 -0.11
N LEU A 183 0.38 -5.73 -1.19
CA LEU A 183 -0.62 -4.82 -1.78
C LEU A 183 -1.79 -5.59 -2.39
N HIS A 184 -1.51 -6.66 -3.13
CA HIS A 184 -2.55 -7.53 -3.69
C HIS A 184 -3.37 -8.19 -2.59
N TYR A 185 -2.71 -8.74 -1.56
CA TYR A 185 -3.40 -9.30 -0.40
C TYR A 185 -4.36 -8.29 0.25
N LEU A 186 -3.93 -7.05 0.45
CA LEU A 186 -4.74 -6.01 1.07
C LEU A 186 -5.97 -5.66 0.24
N ALA A 187 -5.79 -5.48 -1.08
CA ALA A 187 -6.90 -5.18 -1.98
C ALA A 187 -7.88 -6.36 -2.05
N ASP A 188 -7.38 -7.59 -2.25
CA ASP A 188 -8.18 -8.81 -2.42
C ASP A 188 -8.96 -9.15 -1.14
N SER A 189 -8.31 -9.03 0.03
CA SER A 189 -8.99 -9.19 1.32
C SER A 189 -10.16 -8.20 1.47
N TYR A 190 -9.97 -6.93 1.06
CA TYR A 190 -11.06 -5.96 1.09
C TYR A 190 -12.13 -6.27 0.04
N GLY A 191 -11.76 -6.77 -1.14
CA GLY A 191 -12.71 -7.25 -2.15
C GLY A 191 -13.62 -8.35 -1.61
N HIS A 192 -13.06 -9.31 -0.86
CA HIS A 192 -13.81 -10.37 -0.19
C HIS A 192 -14.76 -9.84 0.91
N ASP A 193 -14.47 -8.70 1.52
CA ASP A 193 -15.38 -8.01 2.45
C ASP A 193 -16.58 -7.36 1.72
N ILE A 194 -16.43 -7.02 0.44
CA ILE A 194 -17.46 -6.35 -0.37
C ILE A 194 -18.36 -7.38 -1.08
N GLN A 195 -17.79 -8.43 -1.65
CA GLN A 195 -18.55 -9.50 -2.31
C GLN A 195 -17.92 -10.88 -2.12
N GLU A 196 -18.75 -11.91 -2.08
CA GLU A 196 -18.32 -13.30 -1.93
C GLU A 196 -17.37 -13.72 -3.07
N GLY A 197 -16.20 -14.26 -2.71
CA GLY A 197 -15.17 -14.66 -3.66
C GLY A 197 -14.31 -13.53 -4.21
N GLY A 198 -14.51 -12.29 -3.74
CA GLY A 198 -13.72 -11.14 -4.15
C GLY A 198 -13.98 -10.68 -5.58
N CYS A 199 -13.08 -9.82 -6.06
CA CYS A 199 -12.91 -9.37 -7.43
C CYS A 199 -11.41 -9.17 -7.64
#